data_AF-A0A4Q3AYJ3-F1
#
_entry.id   AF-A0A4Q3AYJ3-F1
#
_cell.length_a   1.000
_cell.length_b   1.000
_cell.length_c   1.000
_cell.angle_alpha   90.00
_cell.angle_beta   90.00
_cell.angle_gamma   90.00
#
_symmetry.space_group_name_H-M   'P 1'
#
loop_
_entity.id
_entity.type
_entity.pdbx_description
1 polymer ?
#
loop_
_entity_poly.entity_id
_entity_poly.type
_entity_poly.pdbx_seq_one_letter_code
_entity_poly.pdbx_strand_id
1 'polypeptide(L)' 'MGTKIICSVFLIVCSLLAGATDISFVVYFAKGDVRNAKKIKLKKGDNLTASESFTIGENASLVLVCSNYKVLQL' A
#
# COMPACT_ATOMS: atom_id res chain seq x y z
N MET A 1 15.82 -31.96 -21.58
CA MET A 1 14.72 -32.01 -20.60
C MET A 1 14.94 -31.06 -19.42
N GLY A 2 16.17 -30.85 -18.94
CA GLY A 2 16.46 -29.99 -17.76
C GLY A 2 16.22 -28.48 -17.91
N THR A 3 16.37 -27.89 -19.10
CA THR A 3 16.19 -26.44 -19.32
C THR A 3 14.76 -25.96 -19.13
N LYS A 4 13.76 -26.80 -19.42
CA LYS A 4 12.34 -26.47 -19.25
C LYS A 4 11.98 -26.32 -17.76
N ILE A 5 12.53 -27.18 -16.90
CA ILE A 5 12.27 -27.19 -15.46
C ILE A 5 12.85 -25.93 -14.81
N ILE A 6 14.06 -25.52 -15.20
CA ILE A 6 14.72 -24.31 -14.69
C ILE A 6 13.89 -23.06 -15.03
N CYS A 7 13.40 -22.95 -16.27
CA CYS A 7 12.50 -21.86 -16.65
C CYS A 7 11.20 -21.85 -15.86
N SER A 8 10.58 -23.01 -15.62
CA SER A 8 9.35 -23.10 -14.83
C SER A 8 9.56 -22.67 -13.38
N VAL A 9 10.65 -23.10 -12.74
CA VAL A 9 10.98 -22.69 -11.37
C VAL A 9 11.28 -21.19 -11.30
N PHE A 10 12.03 -20.66 -12.27
CA PHE A 10 12.33 -19.24 -12.35
C PHE A 10 11.05 -18.39 -12.53
N LEU A 11 10.12 -18.82 -13.39
CA LEU A 11 8.84 -18.16 -13.58
C LEU A 11 7.97 -18.16 -12.32
N ILE A 12 7.96 -19.25 -11.54
CA ILE A 12 7.23 -19.34 -10.27
C ILE A 12 7.84 -18.38 -9.24
N VAL A 13 9.17 -18.32 -9.13
CA VAL A 13 9.87 -17.37 -8.25
C VAL A 13 9.58 -15.92 -8.65
N CYS A 14 9.61 -15.61 -9.95
CA CYS A 14 9.28 -14.27 -10.44
C CYS A 14 7.83 -13.86 -10.18
N SER A 15 6.87 -14.79 -10.30
CA SER A 15 5.46 -14.51 -10.04
C SER A 15 5.16 -14.34 -8.55
N LEU A 16 5.86 -15.07 -7.67
CA LEU A 16 5.82 -14.84 -6.22
C LEU A 16 6.38 -13.46 -5.85
N LEU A 17 7.46 -13.01 -6.50
CA LEU A 17 8.06 -11.70 -6.26
C LEU A 17 7.20 -10.55 -6.82
N ALA A 18 6.52 -10.76 -7.95
CA ALA A 18 5.60 -9.77 -8.52
C ALA A 18 4.35 -9.54 -7.64
N GLY A 19 3.92 -10.55 -6.88
CA GLY A 19 2.86 -10.42 -5.89
C GLY A 19 3.24 -9.65 -4.62
N ALA A 20 4.54 -9.40 -4.40
CA ALA A 20 5.08 -8.71 -3.24
C ALA A 20 5.36 -7.21 -3.48
N THR A 21 4.77 -6.60 -4.51
CA THR A 21 4.75 -5.13 -4.59
C THR A 21 3.82 -4.59 -3.51
N ASP A 22 4.39 -4.30 -2.34
CA ASP A 22 3.72 -3.67 -1.21
C ASP A 22 3.16 -2.31 -1.65
N ILE A 23 1.87 -2.27 -1.98
CA ILE A 23 1.18 -1.02 -2.30
C ILE A 23 1.12 -0.20 -1.02
N SER A 24 1.86 0.91 -1.03
CA SER A 24 1.90 1.89 0.04
C SER A 24 1.12 3.14 -0.37
N PHE A 25 0.55 3.82 0.61
CA PHE A 25 -0.24 5.04 0.47
C PHE A 25 0.28 6.10 1.44
N VAL A 26 0.32 7.36 1.01
CA VAL A 26 0.56 8.51 1.90
C VAL A 26 -0.76 9.19 2.21
N VAL A 27 -0.99 9.50 3.49
CA VAL A 27 -2.12 10.31 3.93
C VAL A 27 -1.88 11.78 3.53
N TYR A 28 -2.70 12.34 2.64
CA TYR A 28 -2.51 13.73 2.18
C TYR A 28 -3.42 14.74 2.86
N PHE A 29 -4.67 14.38 3.12
CA PHE A 29 -5.63 15.26 3.78
C PHE A 29 -6.52 14.43 4.67
N ALA A 30 -6.41 14.61 5.99
CA ALA A 30 -7.24 13.96 7.00
C ALA A 30 -7.94 15.06 7.82
N LYS A 31 -9.21 15.36 7.50
CA LYS A 31 -10.10 16.11 8.39
C LYS A 31 -10.74 15.13 9.37
N GLY A 32 -10.99 15.52 10.62
CA GLY A 32 -11.58 14.64 11.63
C GLY A 32 -10.61 13.58 12.18
N ASP A 33 -11.16 12.60 12.89
CA ASP A 33 -10.37 11.52 13.50
C ASP A 33 -10.44 10.25 12.66
N VAL A 34 -9.30 9.84 12.10
CA VAL A 34 -9.13 8.55 11.44
C VAL A 34 -8.16 7.71 12.25
N ARG A 35 -8.54 6.47 12.57
CA ARG A 35 -7.77 5.56 13.42
C ARG A 35 -7.34 4.33 12.63
N ASN A 36 -6.14 3.83 12.91
CA ASN A 36 -5.64 2.53 12.49
C ASN A 36 -5.47 1.65 13.73
N ALA A 37 -5.46 0.33 13.58
CA ALA A 37 -5.14 -0.62 14.64
C ALA A 37 -3.84 -0.27 15.42
N LYS A 38 -2.86 0.37 14.76
CA LYS A 38 -1.60 0.81 15.38
C LYS A 38 -1.62 2.24 15.94
N LYS A 39 -2.53 3.11 15.46
CA LYS A 39 -2.51 4.55 15.76
C LYS A 39 -3.93 5.07 16.00
N ILE A 40 -4.12 5.70 17.16
CA ILE A 40 -5.40 6.32 17.55
C ILE A 40 -5.78 7.50 16.65
N LYS A 41 -4.81 8.14 15.97
CA LYS A 41 -5.07 9.24 15.04
C LYS A 41 -4.01 9.30 13.93
N LEU A 42 -4.45 9.21 12.68
CA LEU A 42 -3.61 9.42 11.50
C LEU A 42 -3.39 10.91 11.23
N LYS A 43 -2.20 11.24 10.76
CA LYS A 43 -1.79 12.60 10.38
C LYS A 43 -1.39 12.65 8.91
N LYS A 44 -1.46 13.85 8.32
CA LYS A 44 -0.89 14.09 6.99
C LYS A 44 0.58 13.67 6.97
N GLY A 45 0.98 12.90 5.95
CA GLY A 45 2.31 12.35 5.78
C GLY A 45 2.50 10.97 6.40
N ASP A 46 1.52 10.41 7.12
CA ASP A 46 1.60 9.02 7.56
C ASP A 46 1.57 8.08 6.35
N ASN A 47 2.46 7.08 6.37
CA ASN A 47 2.47 5.99 5.40
C ASN A 47 1.56 4.86 5.88
N LEU A 48 0.74 4.36 4.98
CA LEU A 48 -0.22 3.29 5.19
C LEU A 48 0.03 2.20 4.15
N THR A 49 -0.11 0.94 4.54
CA THR A 49 -0.06 -0.17 3.57
C THR A 49 -1.46 -0.59 3.18
N ALA A 50 -1.62 -1.15 1.98
CA ALA A 50 -2.91 -1.66 1.49
C ALA A 50 -3.55 -2.73 2.39
N SER A 51 -2.75 -3.40 3.20
CA SER A 51 -3.16 -4.43 4.15
C SER A 51 -3.70 -3.89 5.47
N GLU A 52 -3.59 -2.58 5.72
CA GLU A 52 -4.05 -1.98 6.97
C GLU A 52 -5.53 -1.56 6.90
N SER A 53 -6.27 -1.84 7.97
CA SER A 53 -7.68 -1.45 8.12
C SER A 53 -7.80 -0.18 8.95
N PHE A 54 -8.71 0.71 8.57
CA PHE A 54 -8.92 2.00 9.22
C PHE A 54 -10.39 2.21 9.60
N THR A 55 -10.60 2.92 10.71
CA THR A 55 -11.92 3.42 11.10
C THR A 55 -11.95 4.93 10.91
N ILE A 56 -12.93 5.40 10.15
CA ILE A 56 -13.16 6.81 9.87
C ILE A 56 -14.27 7.29 10.81
N GLY A 57 -13.98 8.29 11.66
CA GLY A 57 -14.98 8.88 12.55
C GLY A 57 -16.01 9.74 11.81
N GLU A 58 -17.11 10.08 12.47
CA GLU A 58 -18.12 11.00 11.91
C GLU A 58 -17.48 12.36 11.57
N ASN A 59 -17.75 12.85 10.35
CA ASN A 59 -17.17 14.07 9.75
C ASN A 59 -15.67 14.00 9.37
N ALA A 60 -15.07 12.82 9.35
CA ALA A 60 -13.71 12.68 8.85
C ALA A 60 -13.64 12.61 7.32
N SER A 61 -12.64 13.26 6.74
CA SER A 61 -12.37 13.26 5.29
C SER A 61 -10.92 12.86 5.07
N LEU A 62 -10.69 11.78 4.32
CA LEU A 62 -9.37 11.21 4.09
C LEU A 62 -9.07 11.14 2.60
N VAL A 63 -7.89 11.63 2.20
CA VAL A 63 -7.33 11.43 0.86
C VAL A 63 -6.07 10.59 0.97
N LEU A 64 -6.09 9.43 0.30
CA LEU A 64 -4.98 8.49 0.20
C LEU A 64 -4.36 8.59 -1.19
N VAL A 65 -3.05 8.73 -1.25
CA VAL A 65 -2.29 8.79 -2.51
C VAL A 65 -1.38 7.58 -2.57
N CYS A 66 -1.50 6.76 -3.63
CA CYS A 66 -0.60 5.63 -3.86
C CYS A 66 0.84 6.13 -3.98
N SER A 67 1.72 5.74 -3.07
CA SER A 67 3.12 6.15 -3.06
C SER A 67 4.01 5.28 -3.95
N ASN A 68 3.46 4.19 -4.51
CA ASN A 68 4.19 3.25 -5.38
C ASN A 68 4.20 3.66 -6.86
N TYR A 69 3.38 4.63 -7.24
CA TYR A 69 3.61 5.39 -8.46
C TYR A 69 4.47 6.57 -8.04
N LYS A 70 5.70 6.68 -8.60
CA LYS A 70 6.41 7.97 -8.65
C LYS A 70 5.34 9.01 -8.94
N VAL A 71 5.08 9.89 -7.98
CA VAL A 71 4.17 11.02 -8.18
C VAL A 71 4.75 11.76 -9.37
N LEU A 72 4.19 11.52 -10.56
CA LEU A 72 4.41 12.35 -11.73
C LEU A 72 3.78 13.68 -11.34
N GLN A 73 4.59 14.54 -10.72
CA GLN A 73 4.31 15.97 -10.68
C GLN A 73 4.20 16.41 -12.14
N LEU A 74 2.96 16.62 -12.59
CA LEU A 74 2.65 17.47 -13.74
C LEU A 74 2.75 18.93 -13.29
#